data_AF-A0A6F8UT89-F1
#
_entry.id   AF-A0A6F8UT89-F1
#
_cell.length_a   1.000
_cell.length_b   1.000
_cell.length_c   1.000
_cell.angle_alpha   90.00
_cell.angle_beta   90.00
_cell.angle_gamma   90.00
#
_symmetry.space_group_name_H-M   'P 1'
#
loop_
_entity.id
_entity.type
_entity.pdbx_description
1 polymer ?
#
loop_
_entity_poly.entity_id
_entity_poly.type
_entity_poly.pdbx_seq_one_letter_code
_entity_poly.pdbx_strand_id
1 'polypeptide(L)'
;MTTHSNNAMLTPETGNGSVAQEPLLAAARRLLPEGSPGAVTHHLPTQWPRPGGVALQPLPNDAFTSDAFTKAYQPGFLISIYAAGCGRDHANAAATGLLGLARTLKAALHKVGVTTQTDPRNRMREMSKVHYGALTITADGNACSDLGYNTWALTHILPHNDPLPNSPVSIGEMVLNVRLPHDLPAEEFDKRLDKLMRNALLNDWLQSLDGKRHCGYLGIYPETLSRKTVYRFSKSMRRSDTAEIYFFRPKSRDADRLVRLAEVIIYSHVTQPQNRPQVSYRSLGQGLREDFKSPAA
;
A
#
# COMPACT_ATOMS: atom_id res chain seq x y z
N MET A 1 -5.69 -79.36 11.83
CA MET A 1 -6.85 -78.68 11.22
C MET A 1 -7.01 -77.33 11.91
N THR A 2 -6.94 -76.28 11.10
CA THR A 2 -7.24 -74.84 11.34
C THR A 2 -8.42 -74.61 12.30
N THR A 3 -8.41 -73.60 13.19
CA THR A 3 -8.39 -72.16 12.88
C THR A 3 -7.85 -71.31 14.05
N HIS A 4 -7.15 -70.23 13.70
CA HIS A 4 -6.77 -69.12 14.59
C HIS A 4 -7.83 -68.02 14.56
N SER A 5 -8.12 -67.42 15.72
CA SER A 5 -8.76 -66.10 15.80
C SER A 5 -8.05 -65.21 16.82
N ASN A 6 -7.55 -64.12 16.25
CA ASN A 6 -6.89 -62.93 16.77
C ASN A 6 -7.44 -62.36 18.09
N ASN A 7 -6.53 -61.89 18.94
CA ASN A 7 -6.75 -60.68 19.75
C ASN A 7 -5.47 -59.85 19.71
N ALA A 8 -5.51 -58.76 18.95
CA ALA A 8 -4.40 -57.83 18.80
C ALA A 8 -4.51 -56.70 19.83
N MET A 9 -3.39 -56.50 20.51
CA MET A 9 -3.08 -55.51 21.52
C MET A 9 -3.05 -54.11 20.89
N LEU A 10 -3.87 -53.19 21.38
CA LEU A 10 -3.82 -51.77 21.01
C LEU A 10 -2.59 -51.13 21.64
N THR A 11 -1.66 -50.67 20.79
CA THR A 11 -0.62 -49.70 21.15
C THR A 11 -0.94 -48.37 20.44
N PRO A 12 -0.57 -47.22 21.02
CA PRO A 12 -0.89 -45.92 20.44
C PRO A 12 0.11 -45.57 19.33
N GLU A 13 -0.39 -45.33 18.12
CA GLU A 13 0.41 -44.79 17.02
C GLU A 13 0.72 -43.30 17.25
N THR A 14 1.96 -43.03 17.65
CA THR A 14 2.65 -41.78 17.30
C THR A 14 3.22 -41.93 15.90
N GLY A 15 2.74 -41.11 14.95
CA GLY A 15 3.23 -41.14 13.57
C GLY A 15 3.01 -39.82 12.85
N ASN A 16 3.99 -38.94 12.96
CA ASN A 16 4.09 -37.63 12.32
C ASN A 16 3.73 -37.65 10.83
N GLY A 17 2.68 -36.91 10.46
CA GLY A 17 2.36 -36.52 9.09
C GLY A 17 2.58 -35.03 8.83
N SER A 18 3.67 -34.46 9.34
CA SER A 18 4.17 -33.15 8.86
C SER A 18 4.79 -33.38 7.49
N VAL A 19 3.98 -33.35 6.43
CA VAL A 19 4.50 -33.13 5.08
C VAL A 19 5.05 -31.71 5.09
N ALA A 20 6.35 -31.57 5.36
CA ALA A 20 7.06 -30.35 5.05
C ALA A 20 6.89 -30.14 3.55
N GLN A 21 6.02 -29.22 3.15
CA GLN A 21 6.01 -28.72 1.78
C GLN A 21 7.40 -28.14 1.55
N GLU A 22 8.24 -28.85 0.78
CA GLU A 22 9.44 -28.23 0.23
C GLU A 22 9.00 -26.93 -0.45
N PRO A 23 9.61 -25.78 -0.13
CA PRO A 23 9.25 -24.54 -0.78
C PRO A 23 9.47 -24.72 -2.28
N LEU A 24 8.39 -24.58 -3.05
CA LEU A 24 8.36 -24.64 -4.52
C LEU A 24 9.31 -23.63 -5.19
N LEU A 25 9.93 -22.75 -4.41
CA LEU A 25 11.03 -21.89 -4.82
C LEU A 25 12.18 -22.64 -5.47
N ALA A 26 12.48 -23.88 -5.04
CA ALA A 26 13.53 -24.70 -5.65
C ALA A 26 13.27 -25.00 -7.13
N ALA A 27 12.00 -25.04 -7.55
CA ALA A 27 11.58 -25.23 -8.94
C ALA A 27 11.35 -23.90 -9.70
N ALA A 28 11.42 -22.75 -9.02
CA ALA A 28 11.15 -21.45 -9.63
C ALA A 28 12.33 -20.97 -10.47
N ARG A 29 12.09 -20.61 -11.74
CA ARG A 29 13.13 -20.08 -12.64
C ARG A 29 13.70 -18.77 -12.09
N ARG A 30 15.02 -18.72 -11.88
CA ARG A 30 15.73 -17.50 -11.49
C ARG A 30 15.68 -16.44 -12.60
N LEU A 31 15.40 -15.19 -12.22
CA LEU A 31 15.31 -14.02 -13.11
C LEU A 31 16.56 -13.14 -13.08
N LEU A 32 17.21 -13.05 -11.91
CA LEU A 32 18.36 -12.18 -11.68
C LEU A 32 19.56 -13.00 -11.21
N PRO A 33 20.80 -12.57 -11.51
CA PRO A 33 22.00 -13.19 -10.97
C PRO A 33 22.01 -13.22 -9.44
N GLU A 34 22.77 -14.15 -8.87
CA GLU A 34 23.06 -14.13 -7.44
C GLU A 34 23.72 -12.81 -7.02
N GLY A 35 23.40 -12.32 -5.82
CA GLY A 35 23.88 -11.02 -5.34
C GLY A 35 23.18 -9.80 -5.96
N SER A 36 22.22 -9.98 -6.87
CA SER A 36 21.47 -8.86 -7.43
C SER A 36 20.74 -8.07 -6.34
N PRO A 37 20.74 -6.72 -6.38
CA PRO A 37 20.08 -5.90 -5.36
C PRO A 37 18.54 -5.93 -5.48
N GLY A 38 17.99 -6.47 -6.57
CA GLY A 38 16.56 -6.51 -6.85
C GLY A 38 15.76 -7.38 -5.87
N ALA A 39 14.53 -6.96 -5.58
CA ALA A 39 13.63 -7.73 -4.71
C ALA A 39 13.04 -8.96 -5.42
N VAL A 40 12.73 -8.84 -6.72
CA VAL A 40 12.12 -9.89 -7.54
C VAL A 40 13.22 -10.69 -8.24
N THR A 41 13.67 -11.78 -7.62
CA THR A 41 14.79 -12.59 -8.13
C THR A 41 14.38 -13.89 -8.80
N HIS A 42 13.13 -14.33 -8.63
CA HIS A 42 12.60 -15.59 -9.19
C HIS A 42 11.25 -15.35 -9.87
N HIS A 43 10.97 -16.14 -10.90
CA HIS A 43 9.68 -16.20 -11.54
C HIS A 43 8.77 -17.09 -10.71
N LEU A 44 7.77 -16.47 -10.08
CA LEU A 44 6.70 -17.16 -9.36
C LEU A 44 5.41 -17.03 -10.17
N PRO A 45 4.52 -18.04 -10.17
CA PRO A 45 3.24 -18.00 -10.88
C PRO A 45 2.23 -17.11 -10.13
N THR A 46 2.62 -15.85 -9.86
CA THR A 46 1.83 -14.88 -9.12
C THR A 46 1.58 -13.67 -9.99
N GLN A 47 0.31 -13.40 -10.24
CA GLN A 47 -0.10 -12.17 -10.88
C GLN A 47 -0.14 -11.06 -9.84
N TRP A 48 0.91 -10.23 -9.80
CA TRP A 48 0.96 -9.10 -8.89
C TRP A 48 -0.19 -8.12 -9.16
N PRO A 49 -0.91 -7.67 -8.10
CA PRO A 49 -1.96 -6.68 -8.28
C PRO A 49 -1.38 -5.39 -8.86
N ARG A 50 -2.22 -4.63 -9.55
CA ARG A 50 -1.85 -3.34 -10.14
C ARG A 50 -2.75 -2.25 -9.57
N PRO A 51 -2.23 -1.07 -9.19
CA PRO A 51 -3.06 0.02 -8.68
C PRO A 51 -4.21 0.36 -9.63
N GLY A 52 -5.45 0.50 -9.15
CA GLY A 52 -6.63 0.75 -9.99
C GLY A 52 -7.27 -0.49 -10.60
N GLY A 53 -6.70 -1.69 -10.39
CA GLY A 53 -7.27 -2.97 -10.85
C GLY A 53 -7.49 -3.08 -12.37
N VAL A 54 -8.28 -4.06 -12.81
CA VAL A 54 -8.60 -4.24 -14.24
C VAL A 54 -9.63 -3.24 -14.76
N ALA A 55 -10.38 -2.59 -13.86
CA ALA A 55 -11.50 -1.71 -14.19
C ALA A 55 -11.11 -0.24 -14.39
N LEU A 56 -9.82 0.11 -14.37
CA LEU A 56 -9.38 1.48 -14.62
C LEU A 56 -9.64 1.86 -16.08
N GLN A 57 -10.77 2.53 -16.31
CA GLN A 57 -11.15 3.04 -17.62
C GLN A 57 -10.28 4.25 -18.00
N PRO A 58 -9.79 4.32 -19.25
CA PRO A 58 -9.09 5.50 -19.71
C PRO A 58 -10.05 6.69 -19.83
N LEU A 59 -9.55 7.89 -19.57
CA LEU A 59 -10.27 9.11 -19.95
C LEU A 59 -10.11 9.36 -21.46
N PRO A 60 -11.07 10.07 -22.09
CA PRO A 60 -10.88 10.61 -23.44
C PRO A 60 -9.61 11.45 -23.54
N ASN A 61 -8.97 11.47 -24.72
CA ASN A 61 -7.72 12.24 -24.92
C ASN A 61 -7.91 13.75 -24.74
N ASP A 62 -9.14 14.24 -24.94
CA ASP A 62 -9.55 15.63 -24.82
C ASP A 62 -10.17 15.96 -23.45
N ALA A 63 -10.08 15.05 -22.46
CA ALA A 63 -10.74 15.20 -21.16
C ALA A 63 -10.49 16.57 -20.50
N PHE A 64 -9.24 17.03 -20.50
CA PHE A 64 -8.84 18.31 -19.89
C PHE A 64 -8.87 19.51 -20.83
N THR A 65 -9.24 19.29 -22.10
CA THR A 65 -9.43 20.34 -23.10
C THR A 65 -10.90 20.54 -23.46
N SER A 66 -11.78 19.63 -23.05
CA SER A 66 -13.22 19.71 -23.28
C SER A 66 -13.83 20.96 -22.66
N ASP A 67 -14.85 21.49 -23.30
CA ASP A 67 -15.64 22.62 -22.80
C ASP A 67 -16.21 22.36 -21.40
N ALA A 68 -16.67 21.14 -21.14
CA ALA A 68 -17.24 20.75 -19.85
C ALA A 68 -16.20 20.87 -18.72
N PHE A 69 -14.95 20.47 -18.98
CA PHE A 69 -13.89 20.60 -17.99
C PHE A 69 -13.38 22.03 -17.88
N THR A 70 -13.04 22.68 -18.99
CA THR A 70 -12.40 24.00 -18.98
C THR A 70 -13.29 25.11 -18.42
N LYS A 71 -14.61 25.05 -18.65
CA LYS A 71 -15.57 26.02 -18.07
C LYS A 71 -15.79 25.81 -16.56
N ALA A 72 -15.62 24.59 -16.06
CA ALA A 72 -15.92 24.23 -14.66
C ALA A 72 -14.68 24.17 -13.76
N TYR A 73 -13.50 23.89 -14.33
CA TYR A 73 -12.27 23.74 -13.58
C TYR A 73 -11.76 25.10 -13.09
N GLN A 74 -11.72 25.25 -11.77
CA GLN A 74 -11.04 26.37 -11.12
C GLN A 74 -9.84 25.82 -10.35
N PRO A 75 -8.60 26.25 -10.67
CA PRO A 75 -7.40 25.70 -10.05
C PRO A 75 -7.29 26.15 -8.58
N GLY A 76 -6.92 25.19 -7.72
CA GLY A 76 -6.71 25.37 -6.29
C GLY A 76 -5.27 25.10 -5.87
N PHE A 77 -5.11 24.39 -4.75
CA PHE A 77 -3.80 24.11 -4.16
C PHE A 77 -3.03 23.04 -4.94
N LEU A 78 -1.70 23.14 -4.87
CA LEU A 78 -0.78 22.14 -5.40
C LEU A 78 -0.50 21.10 -4.32
N ILE A 79 -0.59 19.83 -4.68
CA ILE A 79 -0.15 18.71 -3.85
C ILE A 79 0.88 17.88 -4.60
N SER A 80 1.56 16.99 -3.89
CA SER A 80 2.48 16.02 -4.47
C SER A 80 2.07 14.61 -4.10
N ILE A 81 1.93 13.74 -5.11
CA ILE A 81 1.89 12.29 -4.92
C ILE A 81 3.32 11.78 -4.93
N TYR A 82 3.70 11.00 -3.93
CA TYR A 82 5.04 10.41 -3.83
C TYR A 82 4.98 8.89 -3.75
N ALA A 83 6.08 8.25 -4.17
CA ALA A 83 6.39 6.87 -3.86
C ALA A 83 7.65 6.83 -3.00
N ALA A 84 7.67 5.99 -1.97
CA ALA A 84 8.76 5.91 -1.02
C ALA A 84 9.09 4.46 -0.65
N GLY A 85 10.34 4.24 -0.30
CA GLY A 85 10.85 2.98 0.27
C GLY A 85 11.78 3.25 1.45
N CYS A 86 12.18 2.20 2.16
CA CYS A 86 13.14 2.27 3.26
C CYS A 86 13.96 0.97 3.38
N GLY A 87 15.03 1.02 4.18
CA GLY A 87 15.85 -0.16 4.49
C GLY A 87 17.16 -0.28 3.72
N ARG A 88 17.72 0.86 3.27
CA ARG A 88 19.11 0.97 2.83
C ARG A 88 19.91 1.70 3.90
N ASP A 89 20.19 0.99 5.00
CA ASP A 89 21.03 1.49 6.07
C ASP A 89 22.47 0.97 5.89
N HIS A 90 23.41 1.88 5.64
CA HIS A 90 24.82 1.54 5.47
C HIS A 90 25.55 1.24 6.79
N ALA A 91 25.02 1.73 7.92
CA ALA A 91 25.58 1.48 9.24
C ALA A 91 25.09 0.15 9.82
N ASN A 92 23.91 -0.32 9.42
CA ASN A 92 23.36 -1.60 9.86
C ASN A 92 22.77 -2.40 8.68
N ALA A 93 23.56 -3.31 8.11
CA ALA A 93 23.12 -4.13 6.98
C ALA A 93 21.91 -5.04 7.28
N ALA A 94 21.64 -5.34 8.55
CA ALA A 94 20.44 -6.11 8.95
C ALA A 94 19.16 -5.26 8.95
N ALA A 95 19.27 -3.93 8.98
CA ALA A 95 18.14 -3.00 8.98
C ALA A 95 17.57 -2.81 7.56
N THR A 96 16.84 -3.83 7.10
CA THR A 96 16.40 -3.93 5.70
C THR A 96 15.01 -3.35 5.44
N GLY A 97 14.27 -2.92 6.45
CA GLY A 97 13.00 -2.17 6.31
C GLY A 97 12.02 -2.78 5.30
N LEU A 98 11.36 -1.90 4.53
CA LEU A 98 10.43 -2.33 3.47
C LEU A 98 11.15 -3.10 2.34
N LEU A 99 12.43 -2.81 2.08
CA LEU A 99 13.22 -3.57 1.10
C LEU A 99 13.39 -5.04 1.50
N GLY A 100 13.56 -5.32 2.79
CA GLY A 100 13.59 -6.66 3.35
C GLY A 100 12.29 -7.40 3.09
N LEU A 101 11.16 -6.77 3.43
CA LEU A 101 9.84 -7.32 3.15
C LEU A 101 9.60 -7.58 1.66
N ALA A 102 9.99 -6.63 0.80
CA ALA A 102 9.91 -6.77 -0.65
C ALA A 102 10.72 -7.98 -1.16
N ARG A 103 11.94 -8.19 -0.63
CA ARG A 103 12.80 -9.35 -0.95
C ARG A 103 12.25 -10.66 -0.43
N THR A 104 11.62 -10.64 0.75
CA THR A 104 10.93 -11.80 1.33
C THR A 104 9.78 -12.23 0.43
N LEU A 105 8.93 -11.28 0.02
CA LEU A 105 7.79 -11.52 -0.87
C LEU A 105 8.15 -11.66 -2.36
N LYS A 106 9.42 -11.48 -2.74
CA LYS A 106 9.83 -11.43 -4.16
C LYS A 106 8.96 -10.46 -4.98
N ALA A 107 8.64 -9.31 -4.39
CA ALA A 107 7.69 -8.34 -4.92
C ALA A 107 8.24 -6.91 -4.90
N ALA A 108 7.64 -6.01 -5.68
CA ALA A 108 7.91 -4.59 -5.61
C ALA A 108 6.89 -3.90 -4.69
N LEU A 109 7.37 -3.39 -3.55
CA LEU A 109 6.54 -2.70 -2.56
C LEU A 109 7.03 -1.27 -2.37
N HIS A 110 6.09 -0.33 -2.36
CA HIS A 110 6.36 1.06 -2.02
C HIS A 110 5.22 1.61 -1.18
N LYS A 111 5.53 2.56 -0.31
CA LYS A 111 4.50 3.46 0.18
C LYS A 111 4.16 4.46 -0.91
N VAL A 112 2.88 4.59 -1.23
CA VAL A 112 2.38 5.67 -2.11
C VAL A 112 1.47 6.55 -1.26
N GLY A 113 1.55 7.86 -1.41
CA GLY A 113 0.68 8.76 -0.66
C GLY A 113 0.75 10.19 -1.15
N VAL A 114 -0.06 11.05 -0.54
CA VAL A 114 -0.15 12.47 -0.86
C VAL A 114 0.51 13.31 0.23
N THR A 115 1.11 14.44 -0.16
CA THR A 115 1.56 15.48 0.77
C THR A 115 1.23 16.87 0.23
N THR A 116 0.89 17.77 1.14
CA THR A 116 0.73 19.22 0.88
C THR A 116 1.99 20.00 1.24
N GLN A 117 3.03 19.33 1.75
CA GLN A 117 4.28 19.98 2.13
C GLN A 117 5.05 20.43 0.90
N THR A 118 5.55 21.65 0.93
CA THR A 118 6.37 22.23 -0.15
C THR A 118 7.61 21.41 -0.45
N ASP A 119 8.21 20.80 0.59
CA ASP A 119 9.31 19.85 0.45
C ASP A 119 8.86 18.43 0.87
N PRO A 120 8.65 17.51 -0.10
CA PRO A 120 8.25 16.13 0.19
C PRO A 120 9.25 15.35 1.07
N ARG A 121 10.51 15.81 1.19
CA ARG A 121 11.50 15.21 2.10
C ARG A 121 11.12 15.40 3.57
N ASN A 122 10.37 16.45 3.89
CA ASN A 122 9.86 16.67 5.25
C ASN A 122 8.94 15.51 5.65
N ARG A 123 8.11 15.04 4.73
CA ARG A 123 7.22 13.89 4.93
C ARG A 123 8.01 12.60 5.17
N MET A 124 9.14 12.42 4.49
CA MET A 124 10.02 11.27 4.71
C MET A 124 10.65 11.29 6.10
N ARG A 125 11.03 12.47 6.61
CA ARG A 125 11.54 12.62 7.98
C ARG A 125 10.46 12.29 9.03
N GLU A 126 9.23 12.73 8.81
CA GLU A 126 8.09 12.36 9.68
C GLU A 126 7.86 10.85 9.71
N MET A 127 7.80 10.20 8.54
CA MET A 127 7.62 8.76 8.42
C MET A 127 8.75 7.98 9.07
N SER A 128 9.98 8.45 8.90
CA SER A 128 11.18 7.88 9.54
C SER A 128 11.10 8.00 11.06
N LYS A 129 10.66 9.15 11.58
CA LYS A 129 10.51 9.37 13.03
C LYS A 129 9.46 8.45 13.67
N VAL A 130 8.39 8.12 12.96
CA VAL A 130 7.32 7.24 13.46
C VAL A 130 7.51 5.77 13.09
N HIS A 131 8.59 5.43 12.39
CA HIS A 131 8.84 4.07 11.86
C HIS A 131 7.59 3.50 11.15
N TYR A 132 7.03 4.29 10.23
CA TYR A 132 5.76 3.94 9.57
C TYR A 132 5.81 2.52 8.99
N GLY A 133 4.85 1.66 9.32
CA GLY A 133 4.76 0.28 8.83
C GLY A 133 5.75 -0.72 9.45
N ALA A 134 6.53 -0.34 10.45
CA ALA A 134 7.52 -1.22 11.08
C ALA A 134 6.92 -2.30 11.96
N LEU A 135 5.70 -2.09 12.50
CA LEU A 135 5.12 -3.00 13.48
C LEU A 135 4.55 -4.24 12.80
N THR A 136 4.95 -5.41 13.29
CA THR A 136 4.40 -6.73 12.99
C THR A 136 3.90 -7.38 14.27
N ILE A 137 3.12 -8.45 14.12
CA ILE A 137 2.73 -9.33 15.22
C ILE A 137 3.31 -10.71 14.89
N THR A 138 4.07 -11.27 15.83
CA THR A 138 4.61 -12.62 15.70
C THR A 138 3.52 -13.67 15.84
N ALA A 139 3.82 -14.92 15.50
CA ALA A 139 2.84 -16.01 15.56
C ALA A 139 2.30 -16.27 16.98
N ASP A 140 3.11 -16.00 18.01
CA ASP A 140 2.76 -16.06 19.43
C ASP A 140 2.06 -14.78 19.95
N GLY A 141 1.74 -13.82 19.06
CA GLY A 141 0.96 -12.63 19.38
C GLY A 141 1.76 -11.44 19.92
N ASN A 142 3.10 -11.53 19.95
CA ASN A 142 3.96 -10.47 20.45
C ASN A 142 4.15 -9.37 19.40
N ALA A 143 4.15 -8.11 19.87
CA ALA A 143 4.36 -6.95 19.01
C ALA A 143 5.86 -6.75 18.75
N CYS A 144 6.27 -6.80 17.49
CA CYS A 144 7.65 -6.62 17.07
C CYS A 144 7.79 -5.43 16.12
N SER A 145 8.95 -4.78 16.13
CA SER A 145 9.25 -3.68 15.22
C SER A 145 10.45 -4.05 14.36
N ASP A 146 10.24 -4.11 13.05
CA ASP A 146 11.32 -4.40 12.10
C ASP A 146 12.29 -3.21 12.00
N LEU A 147 13.58 -3.52 11.88
CA LEU A 147 14.63 -2.53 11.70
C LEU A 147 14.62 -1.94 10.28
N GLY A 148 15.11 -0.70 10.13
CA GLY A 148 15.30 -0.03 8.82
C GLY A 148 14.14 0.85 8.37
N TYR A 149 13.00 0.83 9.07
CA TYR A 149 11.85 1.72 8.82
C TYR A 149 12.07 3.18 9.28
N ASN A 150 13.25 3.51 9.77
CA ASN A 150 13.74 4.86 10.10
C ASN A 150 14.49 5.53 8.93
N THR A 151 14.57 4.89 7.76
CA THR A 151 15.33 5.37 6.59
C THR A 151 14.43 5.59 5.37
N TRP A 152 13.25 6.19 5.57
CA TRP A 152 12.35 6.45 4.46
C TRP A 152 12.95 7.48 3.48
N ALA A 153 12.90 7.14 2.20
CA ALA A 153 13.37 7.98 1.11
C ALA A 153 12.41 7.92 -0.08
N LEU A 154 12.37 9.00 -0.85
CA LEU A 154 11.60 9.09 -2.08
C LEU A 154 12.21 8.20 -3.16
N THR A 155 11.36 7.66 -4.02
CA THR A 155 11.75 6.95 -5.25
C THR A 155 11.20 7.70 -6.45
N HIS A 156 11.99 7.84 -7.51
CA HIS A 156 11.53 8.39 -8.78
C HIS A 156 10.30 7.64 -9.32
N ILE A 157 9.27 8.40 -9.70
CA ILE A 157 8.11 7.91 -10.42
C ILE A 157 8.33 8.22 -11.90
N LEU A 158 8.55 7.18 -12.71
CA LEU A 158 8.87 7.28 -14.12
C LEU A 158 7.77 6.57 -14.94
N PRO A 159 6.67 7.27 -15.27
CA PRO A 159 5.69 6.76 -16.23
C PRO A 159 6.30 6.68 -17.64
N HIS A 160 5.75 5.83 -18.50
CA HIS A 160 6.20 5.72 -19.89
C HIS A 160 5.52 6.74 -20.81
N ASN A 161 4.31 7.17 -20.44
CA ASN A 161 3.53 8.15 -21.19
C ASN A 161 3.43 9.43 -20.36
N ASP A 162 3.37 10.55 -21.06
CA ASP A 162 3.05 11.82 -20.45
C ASP A 162 1.60 11.85 -19.95
N PRO A 163 1.28 12.70 -18.96
CA PRO A 163 -0.09 13.06 -18.65
C PRO A 163 -0.85 13.54 -19.90
N LEU A 164 -2.18 13.47 -19.86
CA LEU A 164 -3.00 13.96 -20.97
C LEU A 164 -2.73 15.46 -21.25
N PRO A 165 -2.99 15.94 -22.48
CA PRO A 165 -2.88 17.36 -22.81
C PRO A 165 -3.69 18.22 -21.84
N ASN A 166 -3.09 19.31 -21.34
CA ASN A 166 -3.66 20.21 -20.32
C ASN A 166 -4.07 19.53 -19.00
N SER A 167 -3.55 18.33 -18.71
CA SER A 167 -3.77 17.65 -17.45
C SER A 167 -3.32 18.51 -16.26
N PRO A 168 -4.11 18.58 -15.18
CA PRO A 168 -3.68 19.15 -13.91
C PRO A 168 -2.58 18.36 -13.19
N VAL A 169 -2.18 17.21 -13.75
CA VAL A 169 -1.11 16.36 -13.26
C VAL A 169 0.15 16.60 -14.11
N SER A 170 1.28 16.79 -13.45
CA SER A 170 2.60 16.88 -14.10
C SER A 170 3.62 16.01 -13.41
N ILE A 171 4.61 15.55 -14.16
CA ILE A 171 5.70 14.71 -13.65
C ILE A 171 6.78 15.65 -13.09
N GLY A 172 7.02 15.56 -11.78
CA GLY A 172 8.17 16.18 -11.12
C GLY A 172 9.35 15.23 -11.01
N GLU A 173 10.44 15.65 -10.36
CA GLU A 173 11.67 14.86 -10.28
C GLU A 173 11.47 13.51 -9.55
N MET A 174 10.86 13.53 -8.36
CA MET A 174 10.59 12.33 -7.55
C MET A 174 9.11 12.19 -7.14
N VAL A 175 8.25 13.06 -7.64
CA VAL A 175 6.83 13.14 -7.29
C VAL A 175 5.99 13.43 -8.51
N LEU A 176 4.69 13.15 -8.44
CA LEU A 176 3.71 13.73 -9.37
C LEU A 176 3.13 14.97 -8.72
N ASN A 177 3.19 16.10 -9.43
CA ASN A 177 2.59 17.36 -9.00
C ASN A 177 1.14 17.39 -9.47
N VAL A 178 0.20 17.68 -8.58
CA VAL A 178 -1.22 17.68 -8.90
C VAL A 178 -1.85 18.99 -8.46
N ARG A 179 -2.40 19.74 -9.42
CA ARG A 179 -3.19 20.94 -9.16
C ARG A 179 -4.64 20.53 -8.91
N LEU A 180 -5.06 20.54 -7.65
CA LEU A 180 -6.44 20.20 -7.29
C LEU A 180 -7.41 21.30 -7.77
N PRO A 181 -8.67 20.96 -8.08
CA PRO A 181 -9.75 21.94 -8.10
C PRO A 181 -9.85 22.71 -6.76
N HIS A 182 -10.24 23.98 -6.80
CA HIS A 182 -10.32 24.84 -5.61
C HIS A 182 -11.20 24.29 -4.48
N ASP A 183 -12.19 23.46 -4.82
CA ASP A 183 -13.17 22.87 -3.92
C ASP A 183 -12.91 21.38 -3.63
N LEU A 184 -11.75 20.83 -4.01
CA LEU A 184 -11.34 19.47 -3.67
C LEU A 184 -10.23 19.50 -2.59
N PRO A 185 -10.55 19.17 -1.32
CA PRO A 185 -9.55 19.09 -0.27
C PRO A 185 -8.51 17.98 -0.52
N ALA A 186 -7.26 18.23 -0.13
CA ALA A 186 -6.17 17.26 -0.30
C ALA A 186 -6.45 15.91 0.39
N GLU A 187 -7.06 15.94 1.59
CA GLU A 187 -7.42 14.73 2.34
C GLU A 187 -8.51 13.91 1.64
N GLU A 188 -9.44 14.57 0.96
CA GLU A 188 -10.46 13.88 0.18
C GLU A 188 -9.85 13.26 -1.08
N PHE A 189 -8.97 14.00 -1.77
CA PHE A 189 -8.21 13.47 -2.88
C PHE A 189 -7.40 12.22 -2.47
N ASP A 190 -6.68 12.28 -1.34
CA ASP A 190 -5.89 11.17 -0.81
C ASP A 190 -6.76 9.95 -0.50
N LYS A 191 -7.92 10.13 0.15
CA LYS A 191 -8.89 9.04 0.39
C LYS A 191 -9.43 8.42 -0.91
N ARG A 192 -9.72 9.24 -1.91
CA ARG A 192 -10.18 8.75 -3.23
C ARG A 192 -9.07 7.98 -3.94
N LEU A 193 -7.82 8.45 -3.84
CA LEU A 193 -6.65 7.76 -4.39
C LEU A 193 -6.43 6.42 -3.71
N ASP A 194 -6.41 6.38 -2.38
CA ASP A 194 -6.31 5.13 -1.60
C ASP A 194 -7.41 4.15 -1.99
N LYS A 195 -8.67 4.60 -2.05
CA LYS A 195 -9.80 3.76 -2.47
C LYS A 195 -9.57 3.11 -3.83
N LEU A 196 -9.06 3.84 -4.81
CA LEU A 196 -8.78 3.30 -6.15
C LEU A 196 -7.54 2.40 -6.17
N MET A 197 -6.57 2.62 -5.28
CA MET A 197 -5.36 1.81 -5.18
C MET A 197 -5.53 0.56 -4.29
N ARG A 198 -6.63 0.48 -3.52
CA ARG A 198 -6.84 -0.51 -2.46
C ARG A 198 -6.67 -1.96 -2.90
N ASN A 199 -6.98 -2.28 -4.16
CA ASN A 199 -6.79 -3.64 -4.70
C ASN A 199 -5.31 -4.10 -4.70
N ALA A 200 -4.36 -3.16 -4.59
CA ALA A 200 -2.92 -3.42 -4.52
C ALA A 200 -2.36 -3.18 -3.12
N LEU A 201 -3.19 -2.95 -2.10
CA LEU A 201 -2.77 -2.75 -0.72
C LEU A 201 -2.19 -4.05 -0.14
N LEU A 202 -1.01 -3.98 0.46
CA LEU A 202 -0.28 -5.13 0.98
C LEU A 202 -1.12 -5.96 1.95
N ASN A 203 -1.65 -5.32 3.01
CA ASN A 203 -2.36 -6.02 4.07
C ASN A 203 -3.63 -6.72 3.54
N ASP A 204 -4.42 -6.03 2.70
CA ASP A 204 -5.62 -6.61 2.09
C ASP A 204 -5.24 -7.77 1.14
N TRP A 205 -4.18 -7.62 0.35
CA TRP A 205 -3.72 -8.67 -0.55
C TRP A 205 -3.19 -9.90 0.20
N LEU A 206 -2.45 -9.73 1.31
CA LEU A 206 -1.99 -10.85 2.14
C LEU A 206 -3.14 -11.72 2.66
N GLN A 207 -4.32 -11.12 2.87
CA GLN A 207 -5.53 -11.83 3.32
C GLN A 207 -6.32 -12.48 2.17
N SER A 208 -6.06 -12.07 0.93
CA SER A 208 -6.69 -12.63 -0.28
C SER A 208 -6.22 -14.07 -0.57
N LEU A 209 -6.98 -14.78 -1.40
CA LEU A 209 -6.61 -16.13 -1.85
C LEU A 209 -5.27 -16.14 -2.60
N ASP A 210 -5.03 -15.15 -3.46
CA ASP A 210 -3.79 -15.05 -4.22
C ASP A 210 -2.58 -14.76 -3.33
N GLY A 211 -2.75 -13.90 -2.32
CA GLY A 211 -1.72 -13.62 -1.32
C GLY A 211 -1.37 -14.84 -0.49
N LYS A 212 -2.38 -15.57 0.00
CA LYS A 212 -2.19 -16.82 0.75
C LYS A 212 -1.48 -17.89 -0.08
N ARG A 213 -1.88 -18.07 -1.34
CA ARG A 213 -1.22 -18.99 -2.29
C ARG A 213 0.24 -18.60 -2.52
N HIS A 214 0.49 -17.31 -2.76
CA HIS A 214 1.84 -16.80 -2.95
C HIS A 214 2.74 -17.06 -1.73
N CYS A 215 2.26 -16.72 -0.54
CA CYS A 215 3.01 -16.97 0.70
C CYS A 215 3.24 -18.48 0.91
N GLY A 216 2.28 -19.33 0.53
CA GLY A 216 2.45 -20.78 0.48
C GLY A 216 3.61 -21.24 -0.42
N TYR A 217 3.76 -20.67 -1.63
CA TYR A 217 4.91 -20.96 -2.49
C TYR A 217 6.26 -20.59 -1.87
N LEU A 218 6.25 -19.58 -0.99
CA LEU A 218 7.44 -19.10 -0.28
C LEU A 218 7.68 -19.82 1.06
N GLY A 219 6.73 -20.63 1.54
CA GLY A 219 6.78 -21.22 2.89
C GLY A 219 6.62 -20.19 4.02
N ILE A 220 5.83 -19.13 3.80
CA ILE A 220 5.68 -18.01 4.75
C ILE A 220 4.22 -17.89 5.20
N TYR A 221 4.01 -17.54 6.47
CA TYR A 221 2.70 -17.21 7.02
C TYR A 221 2.34 -15.75 6.75
N PRO A 222 1.27 -15.43 5.99
CA PRO A 222 0.92 -14.07 5.60
C PRO A 222 0.75 -13.09 6.78
N GLU A 223 0.28 -13.59 7.92
CA GLU A 223 -0.02 -12.81 9.12
C GLU A 223 1.24 -12.14 9.68
N THR A 224 2.38 -12.83 9.59
CA THR A 224 3.69 -12.33 10.03
C THR A 224 4.23 -11.18 9.16
N LEU A 225 3.65 -11.01 7.97
CA LEU A 225 4.05 -9.97 7.01
C LEU A 225 3.14 -8.74 7.07
N SER A 226 2.01 -8.82 7.77
CA SER A 226 1.06 -7.73 7.93
C SER A 226 1.66 -6.57 8.70
N ARG A 227 1.44 -5.35 8.20
CA ARG A 227 2.13 -4.15 8.70
C ARG A 227 1.20 -3.22 9.44
N LYS A 228 1.67 -2.73 10.58
CA LYS A 228 0.99 -1.74 11.42
C LYS A 228 1.94 -0.57 11.71
N THR A 229 1.36 0.55 12.10
CA THR A 229 2.10 1.73 12.58
C THR A 229 1.67 2.03 14.01
N VAL A 230 2.65 2.39 14.83
CA VAL A 230 2.43 2.85 16.20
C VAL A 230 2.47 4.37 16.24
N TYR A 231 1.36 4.99 16.61
CA TYR A 231 1.29 6.42 16.87
C TYR A 231 1.32 6.66 18.38
N ARG A 232 2.25 7.50 18.84
CA ARG A 232 2.34 7.92 20.24
C ARG A 232 1.72 9.31 20.38
N PHE A 233 0.66 9.42 21.16
CA PHE A 233 -0.01 10.68 21.49
C PHE A 233 0.11 10.91 22.99
N SER A 234 1.07 11.74 23.41
CA SER A 234 1.38 12.07 24.81
C SER A 234 1.41 10.86 25.78
N LYS A 235 0.25 10.46 26.32
CA LYS A 235 0.06 9.37 27.29
C LYS A 235 -0.53 8.08 26.70
N SER A 236 -1.00 8.08 25.45
CA SER A 236 -1.63 6.92 24.81
C SER A 236 -0.87 6.46 23.56
N MET A 237 -0.94 5.15 23.31
CA MET A 237 -0.42 4.53 22.10
C MET A 237 -1.58 3.98 21.29
N ARG A 238 -1.63 4.34 20.00
CA ARG A 238 -2.57 3.78 19.05
C ARG A 238 -1.81 2.92 18.05
N ARG A 239 -2.26 1.68 17.86
CA ARG A 239 -1.83 0.81 16.77
C ARG A 239 -2.85 0.93 15.65
N SER A 240 -2.38 1.12 14.43
CA SER A 240 -3.26 1.20 13.26
C SER A 240 -2.67 0.34 12.15
N ASP A 241 -3.53 -0.35 11.40
CA ASP A 241 -3.11 -1.03 10.19
C ASP A 241 -2.52 -0.03 9.21
N THR A 242 -1.46 -0.48 8.52
CA THR A 242 -0.83 0.32 7.48
C THR A 242 -1.72 0.32 6.26
N ALA A 243 -2.22 1.50 5.89
CA ALA A 243 -3.17 1.65 4.79
C ALA A 243 -2.52 2.01 3.45
N GLU A 244 -1.20 2.26 3.41
CA GLU A 244 -0.58 2.92 2.26
C GLU A 244 0.68 2.22 1.72
N ILE A 245 0.91 0.92 2.02
CA ILE A 245 1.98 0.13 1.39
C ILE A 245 1.36 -0.72 0.28
N TYR A 246 1.73 -0.44 -0.97
CA TYR A 246 1.15 -1.08 -2.14
C TYR A 246 2.17 -1.90 -2.93
N PHE A 247 1.67 -2.91 -3.64
CA PHE A 247 2.38 -3.49 -4.77
C PHE A 247 2.45 -2.47 -5.90
N PHE A 248 3.60 -1.79 -5.99
CA PHE A 248 3.79 -0.67 -6.89
C PHE A 248 5.19 -0.69 -7.49
N ARG A 249 5.27 -0.62 -8.82
CA ARG A 249 6.51 -0.57 -9.60
C ARG A 249 6.68 0.85 -10.18
N PRO A 250 7.42 1.74 -9.50
CA PRO A 250 7.41 3.18 -9.81
C PRO A 250 8.04 3.55 -11.15
N LYS A 251 8.72 2.61 -11.83
CA LYS A 251 9.40 2.81 -13.12
C LYS A 251 8.83 1.86 -14.18
N SER A 252 7.51 1.81 -14.26
CA SER A 252 6.78 0.87 -15.11
C SER A 252 5.39 1.39 -15.43
N ARG A 253 4.57 0.56 -16.09
CA ARG A 253 3.14 0.84 -16.32
C ARG A 253 2.32 1.12 -15.07
N ASP A 254 2.78 0.75 -13.87
CA ASP A 254 2.09 1.18 -12.64
C ASP A 254 2.18 2.70 -12.43
N ALA A 255 3.27 3.34 -12.85
CA ALA A 255 3.41 4.80 -12.79
C ALA A 255 2.45 5.50 -13.76
N ASP A 256 2.28 4.98 -14.99
CA ASP A 256 1.24 5.45 -15.93
C ASP A 256 -0.16 5.36 -15.30
N ARG A 257 -0.42 4.27 -14.57
CA ARG A 257 -1.70 4.06 -13.88
C ARG A 257 -1.88 5.05 -12.74
N LEU A 258 -0.83 5.37 -11.99
CA LEU A 258 -0.91 6.38 -10.93
C LEU A 258 -1.25 7.77 -11.47
N VAL A 259 -0.65 8.17 -12.59
CA VAL A 259 -1.03 9.40 -13.32
C VAL A 259 -2.51 9.34 -13.70
N ARG A 260 -2.94 8.25 -14.33
CA ARG A 260 -4.34 8.08 -14.75
C ARG A 260 -5.34 8.12 -13.59
N LEU A 261 -4.98 7.53 -12.45
CA LEU A 261 -5.81 7.55 -11.24
C LEU A 261 -6.01 8.98 -10.73
N ALA A 262 -4.93 9.77 -10.65
CA ALA A 262 -5.01 11.17 -10.25
C ALA A 262 -5.89 11.99 -11.24
N GLU A 263 -5.69 11.78 -12.54
CA GLU A 263 -6.49 12.39 -13.60
C GLU A 263 -7.98 12.06 -13.49
N VAL A 264 -8.33 10.78 -13.29
CA VAL A 264 -9.72 10.33 -13.15
C VAL A 264 -10.40 10.97 -11.94
N ILE A 265 -9.69 11.11 -10.81
CA ILE A 265 -10.23 11.75 -9.62
C ILE A 265 -10.57 13.21 -9.90
N ILE A 266 -9.66 13.95 -10.53
CA ILE A 266 -9.85 15.38 -10.84
C ILE A 266 -10.94 15.56 -11.89
N TYR A 267 -10.87 14.82 -13.00
CA TYR A 267 -11.84 14.90 -14.08
C TYR A 267 -13.26 14.60 -13.59
N SER A 268 -13.43 13.50 -12.84
CA SER A 268 -14.74 13.13 -12.28
C SER A 268 -15.25 14.17 -11.28
N HIS A 269 -14.37 14.72 -10.43
CA HIS A 269 -14.77 15.78 -9.48
C HIS A 269 -15.31 17.02 -10.19
N VAL A 270 -14.65 17.44 -11.28
CA VAL A 270 -15.01 18.64 -12.04
C VAL A 270 -16.26 18.42 -12.88
N THR A 271 -16.33 17.32 -13.64
CA THR A 271 -17.37 17.09 -14.65
C THR A 271 -18.59 16.33 -14.15
N GLN A 272 -18.52 15.71 -12.97
CA GLN A 272 -19.62 14.95 -12.37
C GLN A 272 -19.94 15.45 -10.96
N PRO A 273 -20.38 16.72 -10.80
CA PRO A 273 -20.64 17.33 -9.50
C PRO A 273 -21.68 16.57 -8.65
N GLN A 274 -22.62 15.87 -9.29
CA GLN A 274 -23.61 15.02 -8.63
C GLN A 274 -22.99 13.85 -7.84
N ASN A 275 -21.76 13.45 -8.19
CA ASN A 275 -21.04 12.36 -7.53
C ASN A 275 -20.13 12.88 -6.40
N ARG A 276 -20.14 14.19 -6.11
CA ARG A 276 -19.36 14.76 -5.00
C ARG A 276 -19.98 14.30 -3.68
N PRO A 277 -19.19 13.73 -2.75
CA PRO A 277 -19.68 13.47 -1.40
C PRO A 277 -20.14 14.79 -0.78
N GLN A 278 -21.34 14.82 -0.20
CA GLN A 278 -21.74 15.95 0.63
C GLN A 278 -20.95 15.89 1.95
N VAL A 279 -19.77 16.51 1.95
CA VAL A 279 -18.97 16.63 3.16
C VAL A 279 -19.48 17.83 3.95
N SER A 280 -20.26 17.58 4.99
CA SER A 280 -20.58 18.59 6.01
C SER A 280 -19.41 18.71 6.98
N TYR A 281 -18.94 19.94 7.24
CA TYR A 281 -18.01 20.23 8.34
C TYR A 281 -18.64 20.03 9.73
N ARG A 282 -19.95 19.75 9.80
CA ARG A 282 -20.66 19.44 11.02
C ARG A 282 -20.74 17.93 11.19
N SER A 283 -19.99 17.41 12.16
CA SER A 283 -20.11 16.04 12.65
C SER A 283 -20.98 16.00 13.90
N LEU A 284 -21.99 15.11 13.92
CA LEU A 284 -22.70 14.72 15.13
C LEU A 284 -21.72 13.96 16.05
N GLY A 285 -20.90 14.69 16.81
CA GLY A 285 -19.93 14.09 17.74
C GLY A 285 -18.57 14.77 17.82
N GLN A 286 -18.31 15.83 17.05
CA GLN A 286 -17.11 16.67 17.22
C GLN A 286 -17.26 17.75 18.30
N GLY A 287 -18.46 17.94 18.86
CA GLY A 287 -18.66 18.64 20.13
C GLY A 287 -18.84 17.62 21.25
N LEU A 288 -18.23 17.86 22.41
CA LEU A 288 -18.53 17.13 23.64
C LEU A 288 -20.02 17.29 23.92
N ARG A 289 -20.80 16.25 23.65
CA ARG A 289 -22.25 16.23 23.90
C ARG A 289 -22.57 16.47 25.39
N GLU A 290 -21.58 16.32 26.26
CA GLU A 290 -21.64 16.54 27.70
C GLU A 290 -21.52 18.02 28.11
N ASP A 291 -20.96 18.90 27.28
CA ASP A 291 -20.73 20.32 27.63
C ASP A 291 -21.98 21.20 27.44
N PHE A 292 -23.03 20.67 26.80
CA PHE A 292 -24.26 21.39 26.46
C PHE A 292 -25.52 20.84 27.14
N LYS A 293 -25.38 20.22 28.31
CA LYS A 293 -26.55 20.07 29.19
C LYS A 293 -26.93 21.46 29.69
N SER A 294 -27.96 22.05 29.10
CA SER A 294 -28.62 23.22 29.67
C SER A 294 -28.93 22.93 31.15
N PRO A 295 -28.68 23.88 32.07
CA PRO A 295 -29.16 23.73 33.43
C PRO A 295 -30.67 23.52 33.35
N ALA A 296 -31.15 22.45 33.98
CA ALA A 296 -32.58 22.19 34.10
C ALA A 296 -33.24 23.42 34.72
N ALA A 297 -34.29 23.91 34.05
CA ALA A 297 -35.21 24.88 34.62
C ALA A 297 -36.05 24.22 35.72
#